data_AF-A0A7C5Z854-F1
#
_entry.id   AF-A0A7C5Z854-F1
#
_cell.length_a   1.000
_cell.length_b   1.000
_cell.length_c   1.000
_cell.angle_alpha   90.00
_cell.angle_beta   90.00
_cell.angle_gamma   90.00
#
_symmetry.space_group_name_H-M   'P 1'
#
loop_
_entity.id
_entity.type
_entity.pdbx_description
1 polymer ?
#
loop_
_entity_poly.entity_id
_entity_poly.type
_entity_poly.pdbx_seq_one_letter_code
_entity_poly.pdbx_strand_id
1 'polypeptide(L)'
;MTDSCFCPPQAGNAVCELPAQNFQRPPRATNACPVCGEKGKPVQVQTVKALLSVSLRQVQGVEYLFCKTQTCPVVYFSPDGEQTFTTGQVRERVYQKEPDAEEVFVCYCFHHTVGDIRVASS
;
A
#
# COMPACT_ATOMS: atom_id res chain seq x y z
N MET A 1 22.64 -63.31 -33.56
CA MET A 1 22.61 -62.50 -32.32
C MET A 1 21.93 -61.19 -32.68
N THR A 2 20.60 -61.15 -32.60
CA THR A 2 19.81 -59.94 -32.76
C THR A 2 19.19 -59.66 -31.40
N ASP A 3 19.87 -58.84 -30.62
CA ASP A 3 19.43 -58.36 -29.33
C ASP A 3 18.15 -57.52 -29.54
N SER A 4 17.03 -58.08 -29.12
CA SER A 4 15.76 -57.37 -29.11
C SER A 4 15.72 -56.48 -27.87
N CYS A 5 16.02 -55.19 -28.05
CA CYS A 5 15.83 -54.20 -27.00
C CYS A 5 14.33 -54.06 -26.68
N PHE A 6 13.88 -54.66 -25.57
CA PHE A 6 12.56 -54.42 -25.01
C PHE A 6 12.62 -53.22 -24.05
N CYS A 7 12.14 -52.06 -24.50
CA CYS A 7 11.82 -50.96 -23.59
C CYS A 7 10.43 -51.22 -22.96
N PRO A 8 10.30 -51.27 -21.62
CA PRO A 8 8.99 -51.35 -20.99
C PRO A 8 8.22 -50.02 -21.19
N PRO A 9 6.92 -50.05 -21.54
CA PRO A 9 6.12 -48.86 -21.86
C PRO A 9 5.63 -48.06 -20.64
N GLN A 10 6.26 -48.22 -19.47
CA GLN A 10 5.71 -47.74 -18.19
C GLN A 10 6.47 -46.57 -17.54
N ALA A 11 7.25 -45.82 -18.32
CA ALA A 11 7.81 -44.55 -17.85
C ALA A 11 6.90 -43.39 -18.30
N GLY A 12 5.83 -43.10 -17.56
CA GLY A 12 5.01 -41.91 -17.86
C GLY A 12 3.75 -41.66 -17.03
N ASN A 13 3.31 -42.60 -16.16
CA ASN A 13 2.02 -42.48 -15.47
C ASN A 13 2.11 -42.40 -13.93
N ALA A 14 3.32 -42.32 -13.36
CA ALA A 14 3.47 -42.09 -11.93
C ALA A 14 3.15 -40.63 -11.60
N VAL A 15 1.88 -40.37 -11.29
CA VAL A 15 1.48 -39.12 -10.62
C VAL A 15 1.97 -39.23 -9.19
N CYS A 16 2.93 -38.39 -8.80
CA CYS A 16 3.28 -38.23 -7.40
C CYS A 16 2.04 -37.68 -6.66
N GLU A 17 1.36 -38.53 -5.89
CA GLU A 17 0.29 -38.14 -4.99
C GLU A 17 0.87 -37.31 -3.84
N LEU A 18 1.02 -36.00 -4.07
CA LEU A 18 1.28 -35.05 -3.01
C LEU A 18 -0.03 -34.87 -2.22
N PRO A 19 -0.03 -35.00 -0.89
CA PRO A 19 -1.22 -34.75 -0.09
C PRO A 19 -1.72 -33.33 -0.37
N ALA A 20 -3.02 -33.21 -0.66
CA ALA A 20 -3.70 -31.94 -0.89
C ALA A 20 -3.69 -31.11 0.40
N GLN A 21 -2.57 -30.46 0.68
CA GLN A 21 -2.50 -29.47 1.73
C GLN A 21 -3.30 -28.26 1.28
N ASN A 22 -4.25 -27.87 2.13
CA ASN A 22 -5.12 -26.73 1.90
C ASN A 22 -4.28 -25.44 2.02
N PHE A 23 -3.53 -25.11 0.97
CA PHE A 23 -2.83 -23.84 0.89
C PHE A 23 -3.85 -22.73 0.67
N GLN A 24 -4.33 -22.15 1.77
CA GLN A 24 -5.10 -20.92 1.71
C GLN A 24 -4.19 -19.84 1.13
N ARG A 25 -4.55 -19.35 -0.07
CA ARG A 25 -3.87 -18.21 -0.67
C ARG A 25 -4.08 -17.02 0.27
N PRO A 26 -3.01 -16.33 0.71
CA PRO A 26 -3.19 -15.12 1.51
C PRO A 26 -4.10 -14.15 0.74
N PRO A 27 -5.03 -13.47 1.44
CA PRO A 27 -5.95 -12.54 0.81
C PRO A 27 -5.15 -11.55 -0.04
N ARG A 28 -5.60 -11.33 -1.29
CA ARG A 28 -4.94 -10.36 -2.18
C ARG A 28 -5.00 -9.00 -1.50
N ALA A 29 -3.84 -8.36 -1.36
CA ALA A 29 -3.75 -6.98 -0.88
C ALA A 29 -4.77 -6.11 -1.61
N THR A 30 -5.76 -5.64 -0.87
CA THR A 30 -6.74 -4.69 -1.38
C THR A 30 -6.07 -3.32 -1.34
N ASN A 31 -5.69 -2.81 -2.51
CA ASN A 31 -5.19 -1.45 -2.66
C ASN A 31 -6.26 -0.37 -2.40
N ALA A 32 -7.33 -0.72 -1.69
CA ALA A 32 -8.48 0.12 -1.36
C ALA A 32 -8.39 0.50 0.12
N CYS A 33 -8.70 1.76 0.43
CA CYS A 33 -8.73 2.24 1.80
C CYS A 33 -9.80 1.48 2.60
N PRO A 34 -9.49 0.94 3.79
CA PRO A 34 -10.46 0.17 4.57
C PRO A 34 -11.63 1.02 5.11
N VAL A 35 -11.52 2.35 5.05
CA VAL A 35 -12.55 3.28 5.55
C VAL A 35 -13.46 3.80 4.42
N CYS A 36 -12.89 4.30 3.32
CA CYS A 36 -13.69 4.87 2.23
C CYS A 36 -13.79 4.00 0.98
N GLY A 37 -13.09 2.86 0.91
CA GLY A 37 -13.07 1.97 -0.25
C GLY A 37 -12.28 2.47 -1.46
N GLU A 38 -11.84 3.74 -1.45
CA GLU A 38 -11.13 4.34 -2.57
C GLU A 38 -9.71 3.79 -2.74
N LYS A 39 -9.25 3.73 -4.00
CA LYS A 39 -7.93 3.22 -4.33
C LYS A 39 -6.83 4.12 -3.75
N GLY A 40 -5.93 3.52 -2.97
CA GLY A 40 -4.76 4.20 -2.44
C GLY A 40 -3.61 4.30 -3.43
N LYS A 41 -2.74 5.31 -3.24
CA LYS A 41 -1.47 5.46 -3.99
C LYS A 41 -0.33 4.84 -3.19
N PRO A 42 0.49 3.94 -3.75
CA PRO A 42 1.61 3.34 -3.02
C PRO A 42 2.63 4.39 -2.57
N VAL A 43 3.16 4.21 -1.36
CA VAL A 43 4.14 5.07 -0.69
C VAL A 43 5.13 4.19 0.08
N GLN A 44 6.41 4.52 -0.03
CA GLN A 44 7.47 3.81 0.67
C GLN A 44 7.40 4.05 2.18
N VAL A 45 7.80 3.03 2.96
CA VAL A 45 7.81 3.09 4.42
C VAL A 45 8.65 4.24 4.98
N GLN A 46 9.74 4.62 4.29
CA GLN A 46 10.59 5.73 4.71
C GLN A 46 9.80 7.05 4.74
N THR A 47 8.99 7.30 3.73
CA THR A 47 8.11 8.49 3.65
C THR A 47 7.10 8.50 4.78
N VAL A 48 6.48 7.36 5.07
CA VAL A 48 5.52 7.24 6.19
C VAL A 48 6.20 7.52 7.53
N LYS A 49 7.37 6.93 7.78
CA LYS A 49 8.14 7.19 9.01
C LYS A 49 8.57 8.65 9.14
N ALA A 50 8.89 9.32 8.03
CA ALA A 50 9.27 10.73 8.05
C ALA A 50 8.09 11.65 8.37
N LEU A 51 6.88 11.33 7.91
CA LEU A 51 5.71 12.19 8.01
C LEU A 51 4.79 11.89 9.20
N LEU A 52 4.93 10.75 9.87
CA LEU A 52 4.11 10.41 11.03
C LEU A 52 4.61 11.11 12.31
N SER A 53 3.66 11.53 13.15
CA SER A 53 3.88 12.08 14.49
C SER A 53 3.72 11.03 15.60
N VAL A 54 3.58 9.75 15.23
CA VAL A 54 3.52 8.60 16.16
C VAL A 54 4.88 7.96 16.40
N SER A 55 4.96 7.03 17.36
CA SER A 55 6.18 6.27 17.62
C SER A 55 6.53 5.37 16.43
N LEU A 56 7.75 5.47 15.92
CA LEU A 56 8.21 4.64 14.79
C LEU A 56 8.22 3.14 15.10
N ARG A 57 8.19 2.74 16.37
CA ARG A 57 8.05 1.34 16.79
C ARG A 57 6.70 0.74 16.40
N GLN A 58 5.69 1.59 16.17
CA GLN A 58 4.35 1.17 15.78
C GLN A 58 4.22 0.99 14.26
N VAL A 59 5.18 1.50 13.47
CA VAL A 59 5.12 1.48 12.01
C VAL A 59 5.70 0.16 11.49
N GLN A 60 4.88 -0.62 10.79
CA GLN A 60 5.27 -1.88 10.16
C GLN A 60 6.32 -1.64 9.05
N GLY A 61 7.11 -2.67 8.75
CA GLY A 61 8.14 -2.64 7.70
C GLY A 61 7.62 -2.87 6.29
N VAL A 62 6.35 -2.55 6.01
CA VAL A 62 5.68 -2.80 4.73
C VAL A 62 5.56 -1.52 3.91
N GLU A 63 5.29 -1.64 2.60
CA GLU A 63 4.80 -0.50 1.82
C GLU A 63 3.42 -0.08 2.30
N TYR A 64 3.13 1.22 2.26
CA TYR A 64 1.82 1.76 2.62
C TYR A 64 1.14 2.32 1.38
N LEU A 65 -0.14 2.62 1.51
CA LEU A 65 -0.91 3.35 0.53
C LEU A 65 -1.43 4.66 1.13
N PHE A 66 -1.40 5.72 0.35
CA PHE A 66 -1.94 7.03 0.67
C PHE A 66 -3.37 7.17 0.15
N CYS A 67 -4.31 7.47 1.06
CA CYS A 67 -5.70 7.78 0.72
C CYS A 67 -5.84 9.27 0.39
N LYS A 68 -6.20 9.57 -0.87
CA LYS A 68 -6.38 10.95 -1.36
C LYS A 68 -7.76 11.54 -1.10
N THR A 69 -8.73 10.72 -0.68
CA THR A 69 -10.12 11.13 -0.51
C THR A 69 -10.21 12.21 0.57
N GLN A 70 -10.67 13.41 0.19
CA GLN A 70 -10.69 14.58 1.07
C GLN A 70 -11.48 14.33 2.36
N THR A 71 -12.65 13.70 2.25
CA THR A 71 -13.55 13.44 3.38
C THR A 71 -13.13 12.24 4.25
N CYS A 72 -12.11 11.48 3.86
CA CYS A 72 -11.65 10.32 4.61
C CYS A 72 -10.56 10.72 5.61
N PRO A 73 -10.68 10.41 6.92
CA PRO A 73 -9.67 10.77 7.91
C PRO A 73 -8.36 9.97 7.76
N VAL A 74 -8.39 8.82 7.06
CA VAL A 74 -7.20 8.00 6.81
C VAL A 74 -6.26 8.72 5.85
N VAL A 75 -5.01 8.84 6.23
CA VAL A 75 -3.91 9.35 5.39
C VAL A 75 -3.14 8.18 4.81
N TYR A 76 -2.60 7.30 5.66
CA TYR A 76 -1.84 6.11 5.23
C TYR A 76 -2.51 4.83 5.74
N PHE A 77 -2.45 3.76 4.95
CA PHE A 77 -2.93 2.43 5.35
C PHE A 77 -2.04 1.31 4.78
N SER A 78 -1.94 0.20 5.50
CA SER A 78 -1.21 -0.99 5.03
C SER A 78 -2.00 -1.72 3.92
N PRO A 79 -1.34 -2.53 3.06
CA PRO A 79 -2.02 -3.18 1.92
C PRO A 79 -3.07 -4.23 2.33
N ASP A 80 -2.96 -4.77 3.54
CA ASP A 80 -3.96 -5.64 4.17
C ASP A 80 -5.08 -4.86 4.88
N GLY A 81 -4.94 -3.54 5.01
CA GLY A 81 -5.89 -2.67 5.71
C GLY A 81 -5.85 -2.76 7.24
N GLU A 82 -4.97 -3.56 7.84
CA GLU A 82 -4.92 -3.78 9.29
C GLU A 82 -4.37 -2.58 10.06
N GLN A 83 -3.46 -1.82 9.45
CA GLN A 83 -2.88 -0.62 10.04
C GLN A 83 -3.29 0.63 9.27
N THR A 84 -3.79 1.63 9.99
CA THR A 84 -4.15 2.94 9.44
C THR A 84 -3.54 4.06 10.26
N PHE A 85 -3.25 5.17 9.61
CA PHE A 85 -2.83 6.43 10.21
C PHE A 85 -3.71 7.56 9.71
N THR A 86 -4.23 8.37 10.63
CA THR A 86 -5.19 9.45 10.33
C THR A 86 -4.53 10.82 10.27
N THR A 87 -5.31 11.84 9.91
CA THR A 87 -4.87 13.25 9.88
C THR A 87 -4.29 13.73 11.20
N GLY A 88 -4.74 13.20 12.34
CA GLY A 88 -4.18 13.54 13.66
C GLY A 88 -2.85 12.85 13.99
N GLN A 89 -2.38 11.93 13.14
CA GLN A 89 -1.16 11.11 13.35
C GLN A 89 -0.05 11.45 12.36
N VAL A 90 -0.23 12.47 11.53
CA VAL A 90 0.80 13.05 10.66
C VAL A 90 1.31 14.37 11.23
N ARG A 91 2.55 14.70 10.91
CA ARG A 91 3.24 15.93 11.35
C ARG A 91 2.71 17.17 10.67
N GLU A 92 2.39 17.04 9.38
CA GLU A 92 1.97 18.14 8.54
C GLU A 92 0.51 17.98 8.10
N ARG A 93 -0.17 19.12 7.94
CA ARG A 93 -1.51 19.15 7.32
C ARG A 93 -1.41 18.69 5.88
N VAL A 94 -2.33 17.82 5.47
CA VAL A 94 -2.27 17.17 4.16
C VAL A 94 -3.17 17.92 3.18
N TYR A 95 -2.58 18.53 2.15
CA TYR A 95 -3.32 19.26 1.11
C TYR A 95 -4.52 18.50 0.54
N GLN A 96 -4.39 17.21 0.24
CA GLN A 96 -5.50 16.41 -0.30
C GLN A 96 -6.69 16.24 0.67
N LYS A 97 -6.50 16.51 1.96
CA LYS A 97 -7.54 16.47 3.00
C LYS A 97 -8.13 17.85 3.28
N GLU A 98 -7.34 18.90 3.07
CA GLU A 98 -7.71 20.29 3.39
C GLU A 98 -7.34 21.23 2.23
N PRO A 99 -7.84 21.01 0.99
CA PRO A 99 -7.40 21.75 -0.20
C PRO A 99 -7.83 23.22 -0.19
N ASP A 100 -8.84 23.56 0.60
CA ASP A 100 -9.40 24.91 0.67
C ASP A 100 -8.75 25.79 1.75
N ALA A 101 -7.91 25.20 2.60
CA ALA A 101 -7.26 25.92 3.68
C ALA A 101 -5.99 26.62 3.19
N GLU A 102 -5.99 27.96 3.28
CA GLU A 102 -4.93 28.81 2.74
C GLU A 102 -3.54 28.46 3.27
N GLU A 103 -3.43 28.15 4.56
CA GLU A 103 -2.16 27.87 5.26
C GLU A 103 -1.59 26.46 5.03
N VAL A 104 -2.25 25.61 4.24
CA VAL A 104 -1.79 24.23 4.02
C VAL A 104 -0.71 24.20 2.94
N PHE A 105 0.37 23.47 3.19
CA PHE A 105 1.43 23.31 2.20
C PHE A 105 0.97 22.50 0.99
N VAL A 106 1.09 23.10 -0.19
CA VAL A 106 1.02 22.42 -1.49
C VAL A 106 2.39 21.82 -1.83
N CYS A 107 3.47 22.51 -1.46
CA CYS A 107 4.84 22.05 -1.66
C CYS A 107 5.62 22.07 -0.35
N TYR A 108 5.87 20.88 0.20
CA TYR A 108 6.69 20.70 1.41
C TYR A 108 8.17 21.06 1.22
N CYS A 109 8.68 21.00 -0.01
CA CYS A 109 10.11 21.27 -0.27
C CYS A 109 10.46 22.75 -0.09
N PHE A 110 9.55 23.64 -0.47
CA PHE A 110 9.76 25.09 -0.48
C PHE A 110 8.78 25.83 0.46
N HIS A 111 7.94 25.09 1.17
CA HIS A 111 6.92 25.62 2.07
C HIS A 111 5.92 26.56 1.40
N HIS A 112 5.53 26.27 0.15
CA HIS A 112 4.45 27.01 -0.51
C HIS A 112 3.09 26.53 -0.01
N THR A 113 2.30 27.49 0.44
CA THR A 113 0.93 27.31 0.91
C THR A 113 -0.08 27.39 -0.23
N VAL A 114 -1.34 27.00 0.01
CA VAL A 114 -2.44 27.20 -0.96
C VAL A 114 -2.61 28.70 -1.25
N GLY A 115 -2.49 29.55 -0.23
CA GLY A 115 -2.58 31.00 -0.36
C GLY A 115 -1.52 31.58 -1.28
N ASP A 116 -0.25 31.16 -1.13
CA ASP A 116 0.85 31.60 -2.00
C ASP A 116 0.55 31.31 -3.47
N ILE A 117 0.06 30.10 -3.76
CA ILE A 117 -0.25 29.67 -5.12
C ILE A 117 -1.44 30.44 -5.70
N ARG A 118 -2.48 30.70 -4.90
CA ARG A 118 -3.66 31.47 -5.32
C ARG A 118 -3.27 32.90 -5.70
N VAL A 119 -2.53 33.59 -4.83
CA VAL A 119 -2.05 34.96 -5.08
C VAL A 119 -1.13 35.02 -6.31
N ALA A 120 -0.28 34.02 -6.53
CA ALA A 120 0.61 33.99 -7.70
C ALA A 120 -0.10 33.68 -9.02
N SER A 121 -1.32 33.12 -8.97
CA SER A 121 -2.09 32.68 -10.15
C SER A 121 -3.17 33.66 -10.62
N SER A 122 -3.46 34.69 -9.82
CA SER A 122 -4.40 35.78 -10.14
C SER A 122 -3.75 36.86 -10.98
#